data_AF-A0A4S8PCT8-F1
#
_entry.id   AF-A0A4S8PCT8-F1
#
_cell.length_a   1.000
_cell.length_b   1.000
_cell.length_c   1.000
_cell.angle_alpha   90.00
_cell.angle_beta   90.00
_cell.angle_gamma   90.00
#
_symmetry.space_group_name_H-M   'P 1'
#
loop_
_entity.id
_entity.type
_entity.pdbx_description
1 polymer ?
#
loop_
_entity_poly.entity_id
_entity_poly.type
_entity_poly.pdbx_seq_one_letter_code
_entity_poly.pdbx_strand_id
1 'polypeptide(L)' 'MHCYLCRSDIADLDVLHFDHVVPLSRGGAHSMGNIKPTHGTCNQRKHNKLLSELDWYQP' A
#
# COMPACT_ATOMS: atom_id res chain seq x y z
N MET A 1 -3.98 -7.88 11.24
CA MET A 1 -3.31 -6.68 10.69
C MET A 1 -3.97 -6.39 9.36
N HIS A 2 -4.49 -5.18 9.13
CA HIS A 2 -5.29 -4.88 7.94
C HIS A 2 -4.46 -4.24 6.84
N CYS A 3 -4.71 -4.64 5.59
CA CYS A 3 -4.13 -4.01 4.41
C CYS A 3 -4.69 -2.59 4.25
N TYR A 4 -3.81 -1.62 4.12
CA TYR A 4 -4.20 -0.22 3.91
C TYR A 4 -5.00 0.01 2.63
N LEU A 5 -4.76 -0.79 1.59
CA LEU A 5 -5.34 -0.59 0.26
C LEU A 5 -6.69 -1.27 0.07
N CYS A 6 -6.88 -2.50 0.56
CA CYS A 6 -8.13 -3.24 0.37
C CYS A 6 -8.91 -3.48 1.66
N ARG A 7 -8.37 -3.05 2.81
CA ARG A 7 -8.96 -3.16 4.15
C ARG A 7 -9.12 -4.58 4.70
N SER A 8 -8.96 -5.61 3.88
CA SER A 8 -8.96 -7.01 4.32
C SER A 8 -7.74 -7.36 5.17
N ASP A 9 -7.87 -8.44 5.95
CA ASP A 9 -6.79 -8.98 6.76
C ASP A 9 -5.61 -9.48 5.94
N ILE A 10 -4.41 -9.20 6.43
CA ILE A 10 -3.16 -9.82 6.00
C ILE A 10 -2.99 -11.06 6.88
N ALA A 11 -3.14 -12.24 6.28
CA ALA A 11 -3.26 -13.51 6.99
C ALA A 11 -1.96 -13.97 7.67
N ASP A 12 -0.81 -13.64 7.08
CA ASP A 12 0.51 -14.06 7.53
C ASP A 12 1.59 -13.01 7.20
N LEU A 13 2.80 -13.21 7.73
CA LEU A 13 3.94 -12.32 7.48
C LEU A 13 4.59 -12.52 6.11
N ASP A 14 4.37 -13.66 5.45
CA ASP A 14 4.97 -13.96 4.15
C ASP A 14 4.31 -13.14 3.03
N VAL A 15 3.02 -12.81 3.19
CA VAL A 15 2.29 -11.91 2.26
C VAL A 15 2.31 -10.45 2.68
N LEU A 16 2.94 -10.11 3.82
CA LEU A 16 3.07 -8.74 4.30
C LEU A 16 4.07 -7.95 3.47
N HIS A 17 3.62 -6.83 2.92
CA HIS A 17 4.47 -5.81 2.32
C HIS A 17 4.22 -4.45 2.96
N PHE A 18 5.21 -3.56 2.84
CA PHE A 18 5.12 -2.17 3.24
C PHE A 18 5.02 -1.28 1.99
N ASP A 19 3.91 -0.57 1.87
CA ASP A 19 3.66 0.38 0.77
C ASP A 19 4.04 1.79 1.20
N HIS A 20 4.59 2.56 0.26
CA HIS A 20 4.73 4.00 0.38
C HIS A 20 3.45 4.68 -0.13
N VAL A 21 2.68 5.30 0.78
CA VAL A 21 1.39 5.95 0.47
C VAL A 21 1.54 6.93 -0.69
N VAL A 22 2.55 7.79 -0.61
CA VAL A 22 3.13 8.52 -1.74
C VAL A 22 4.37 7.75 -2.20
N PRO A 23 4.41 7.24 -3.44
CA PRO A 23 5.57 6.49 -3.94
C PRO A 23 6.86 7.30 -3.89
N LEU A 24 7.99 6.64 -3.59
CA LEU A 24 9.31 7.27 -3.57
C LEU A 24 9.66 7.91 -4.92
N SER A 25 9.32 7.24 -6.03
CA SER A 25 9.51 7.75 -7.40
C SER A 25 8.68 9.00 -7.73
N ARG A 26 7.74 9.38 -6.85
CA ARG A 26 6.93 10.60 -6.93
C ARG A 26 7.23 11.59 -5.80
N GLY A 27 8.39 11.44 -5.15
CA GLY A 27 8.84 12.35 -4.10
C GLY A 27 8.26 12.08 -2.71
N GLY A 28 7.62 10.92 -2.50
CA GLY A 28 7.18 10.51 -1.16
C GLY A 28 8.36 10.31 -0.21
N ALA A 29 8.18 10.63 1.08
CA ALA A 29 9.23 10.48 2.07
C ALA A 29 9.40 9.01 2.51
N HIS A 30 10.63 8.56 2.73
CA HIS A 30 10.89 7.28 3.40
C HIS A 30 10.74 7.46 4.93
N SER A 31 9.49 7.46 5.42
CA SER A 31 9.17 7.72 6.83
C SER A 31 7.99 6.86 7.30
N MET A 32 7.88 6.66 8.62
CA MET A 32 6.77 5.92 9.23
C MET A 32 5.39 6.49 8.88
N GLY A 33 5.29 7.81 8.67
CA GLY A 33 4.04 8.44 8.25
C GLY A 33 3.60 8.08 6.83
N ASN A 34 4.55 7.77 5.96
CA ASN A 34 4.31 7.41 4.56
C ASN A 34 4.35 5.89 4.32
N ILE A 35 4.62 5.07 5.33
CA ILE A 35 4.70 3.61 5.19
C ILE A 35 3.46 2.96 5.82
N LYS A 36 2.80 2.06 5.08
CA LYS A 36 1.61 1.33 5.57
C LYS A 36 1.69 -0.16 5.24
N PRO A 37 1.15 -1.05 6.11
CA PRO A 37 1.09 -2.47 5.84
C PRO A 37 0.06 -2.77 4.74
N THR A 38 0.41 -3.70 3.85
CA THR A 38 -0.39 -4.10 2.69
C THR A 38 -0.14 -5.57 2.35
N HIS A 39 -1.05 -6.20 1.60
CA HIS A 39 -0.69 -7.43 0.90
C HIS A 39 0.35 -7.15 -0.19
N GLY A 40 1.24 -8.10 -0.45
CA GLY A 40 2.19 -8.01 -1.57
C GLY A 40 1.49 -7.81 -2.93
N THR A 41 0.33 -8.45 -3.14
CA THR A 41 -0.46 -8.31 -4.38
C THR A 41 -1.09 -6.93 -4.52
N CYS A 42 -1.69 -6.39 -3.45
CA CYS A 42 -2.25 -5.04 -3.45
C CYS A 42 -1.16 -3.98 -3.67
N ASN A 43 -0.01 -4.12 -3.01
CA ASN A 43 1.13 -3.21 -3.18
C ASN A 43 1.63 -3.20 -4.63
N GLN A 44 1.86 -4.38 -5.21
CA GLN A 44 2.27 -4.52 -6.60
C GLN A 44 1.23 -3.96 -7.59
N ARG A 45 -0.07 -4.15 -7.33
CA ARG A 45 -1.15 -3.58 -8.15
C ARG A 45 -1.21 -2.04 -8.05
N LYS A 46 -0.91 -1.46 -6.88
CA LYS A 46 -0.81 -0.01 -6.69
C LYS A 46 0.40 0.57 -7.43
N HIS A 47 1.55 -0.12 -7.39
CA HIS A 47 2.78 0.33 -8.04
C HIS A 47 3.15 1.77 -7.59
N ASN A 48 3.40 2.66 -8.55
CA ASN A 48 3.71 4.08 -8.36
C ASN A 48 2.48 5.00 -8.44
N LYS A 49 1.27 4.45 -8.30
CA LYS A 49 0.04 5.24 -8.30
C LYS A 49 -0.28 5.79 -6.90
N LEU A 50 -0.92 6.95 -6.87
CA LEU A 50 -1.59 7.51 -5.70
C LEU A 50 -2.96 6.84 -5.52
N LEU A 51 -3.53 6.89 -4.31
CA LEU A 51 -4.86 6.33 -4.05
C LEU A 51 -5.94 6.88 -4.99
N SER A 52 -5.86 8.17 -5.31
CA SER A 52 -6.80 8.84 -6.22
C SER A 52 -6.76 8.31 -7.66
N GLU A 53 -5.74 7.52 -8.02
CA GLU A 53 -5.56 6.94 -9.35
C GLU A 53 -5.93 5.44 -9.39
N LEU A 54 -6.44 4.88 -8.29
CA LEU A 54 -6.85 3.49 -8.19
C LEU A 54 -8.36 3.36 -8.43
N ASP A 55 -8.75 2.68 -9.50
CA ASP A 55 -10.14 2.39 -9.87
C ASP A 55 -10.79 1.28 -9.01
N TRP A 56 -9.99 0.56 -8.25
CA TRP A 56 -10.42 -0.54 -7.36
C TRP A 56 -10.33 -0.20 -5.88
N TYR A 57 -9.83 0.99 -5.53
CA TYR A 57 -9.77 1.43 -4.14
C TYR A 57 -11.17 1.81 -3.67
N GLN A 58 -11.60 1.22 -2.57
CA GLN A 58 -12.83 1.60 -1.87
C GLN A 58 -12.43 2.16 -0.50
N PRO A 59 -12.79 3.42 -0.20
CA PRO A 59 -12.44 4.07 1.07
C PRO A 59 -13.09 3.41 2.29
#